data_AF-A0A0B8NPQ3-F1
#
_entry.id   AF-A0A0B8NPQ3-F1
#
_cell.length_a   1.000
_cell.length_b   1.000
_cell.length_c   1.000
_cell.angle_alpha   90.00
_cell.angle_beta   90.00
_cell.angle_gamma   90.00
#
_symmetry.space_group_name_H-M   'P 1'
#
loop_
_entity.id
_entity.type
_entity.pdbx_description
1 polymer ?
#
loop_
_entity_poly.entity_id
_entity_poly.type
_entity_poly.pdbx_seq_one_letter_code
_entity_poly.pdbx_strand_id
1 'polypeptide(L)'
;MLSVVGSVVGTVDSLIGTAVEAGFTVLQPAAKSLWGYGGIIQAPEGTIWKISTSKKKDTAPVTRDIDSLVLLLGVEDVKASKRFYTDRGLTLGKSFGGKYAEFATPDSPVTLAMYPRKAAAKEAGVSPEGTGSHPIIIGGTTGTFTDADGFIWQSTTA
;
A
#
# COMPACT_ATOMS: atom_id res chain seq x y z
N MET A 1 4.29 -0.45 -1.55
CA MET A 1 3.46 0.74 -1.81
C MET A 1 2.51 0.92 -0.64
N LEU A 2 2.40 2.12 -0.09
CA LEU A 2 1.40 2.45 0.92
C LEU A 2 0.13 2.96 0.21
N SER A 3 -1.03 2.45 0.60
CA SER A 3 -2.31 2.87 0.04
C SER A 3 -3.19 3.44 1.14
N VAL A 4 -3.49 4.73 1.04
CA VAL A 4 -4.38 5.48 1.93
C VAL A 4 -5.75 5.57 1.26
N VAL A 5 -6.80 5.21 1.99
CA VAL A 5 -8.18 5.36 1.54
C VAL A 5 -8.84 6.50 2.32
N GLY A 6 -9.14 7.61 1.66
CA GLY A 6 -9.83 8.76 2.24
C GLY A 6 -11.36 8.62 2.17
N SER A 7 -12.04 9.31 3.08
CA SER A 7 -13.50 9.26 3.23
C SER A 7 -14.27 9.93 2.08
N VAL A 8 -13.71 11.00 1.49
CA VAL A 8 -14.29 11.76 0.36
C VAL A 8 -13.22 12.20 -0.66
N VAL A 9 -13.64 12.78 -1.79
CA VAL A 9 -12.74 13.21 -2.89
C VAL A 9 -11.82 14.32 -2.43
N GLY A 10 -12.35 15.33 -1.74
CA GLY A 10 -11.55 16.45 -1.23
C GLY A 10 -10.48 16.03 -0.22
N THR A 11 -10.65 14.92 0.50
CA THR A 11 -9.61 14.35 1.37
C THR A 11 -8.41 13.89 0.55
N VAL A 12 -8.65 13.22 -0.58
CA VAL A 12 -7.60 12.77 -1.49
C VAL A 12 -6.81 13.96 -2.04
N ASP A 13 -7.52 14.97 -2.53
CA ASP A 13 -6.89 16.19 -3.08
C ASP A 13 -6.09 16.93 -2.02
N SER A 14 -6.63 17.08 -0.80
CA SER A 14 -5.95 17.74 0.32
C SER A 14 -4.66 17.03 0.73
N LEU A 15 -4.67 15.69 0.81
CA LEU A 15 -3.50 14.90 1.19
C LEU A 15 -2.42 14.93 0.09
N ILE A 16 -2.81 14.78 -1.17
CA ILE A 16 -1.87 14.87 -2.30
C ILE A 16 -1.26 16.26 -2.37
N GLY A 17 -2.06 17.34 -2.22
CA GLY A 17 -1.56 18.71 -2.24
C GLY A 17 -0.50 18.97 -1.18
N THR A 18 -0.77 18.62 0.08
CA THR A 18 0.22 18.77 1.17
C THR A 18 1.46 17.90 0.96
N ALA A 19 1.32 16.69 0.42
CA ALA A 19 2.48 15.85 0.14
C ALA A 19 3.37 16.47 -0.95
N VAL A 20 2.79 17.04 -2.01
CA VAL A 20 3.53 17.74 -3.07
C VAL A 20 4.24 18.98 -2.53
N GLU A 21 3.58 19.76 -1.68
CA GLU A 21 4.22 20.88 -0.96
C GLU A 21 5.41 20.42 -0.10
N ALA A 22 5.35 19.19 0.44
CA ALA A 22 6.43 18.56 1.19
C ALA A 22 7.51 17.89 0.31
N GLY A 23 7.45 18.03 -1.01
CA GLY A 23 8.47 17.53 -1.95
C GLY A 23 8.17 16.16 -2.57
N PHE A 24 6.96 15.62 -2.40
CA PHE A 24 6.56 14.41 -3.11
C PHE A 24 6.38 14.70 -4.60
N THR A 25 6.78 13.75 -5.45
CA THR A 25 6.57 13.82 -6.90
C THR A 25 5.28 13.12 -7.28
N VAL A 26 4.48 13.72 -8.18
CA VAL A 26 3.28 13.07 -8.72
C VAL A 26 3.66 12.08 -9.81
N LEU A 27 3.38 10.79 -9.59
CA LEU A 27 3.55 9.73 -10.60
C LEU A 27 2.30 9.59 -11.48
N GLN A 28 1.13 9.67 -10.85
CA GLN A 28 -0.17 9.67 -11.52
C GLN A 28 -1.06 10.75 -10.89
N PRO A 29 -1.50 11.75 -11.67
CA PRO A 29 -2.41 12.79 -11.17
C PRO A 29 -3.70 12.20 -10.62
N ALA A 30 -4.26 12.85 -9.61
CA ALA A 30 -5.55 12.46 -9.05
C ALA A 30 -6.65 12.59 -10.12
N ALA A 31 -7.36 11.49 -10.37
CA ALA A 31 -8.40 11.44 -11.40
C ALA A 31 -9.51 10.47 -11.04
N LYS A 32 -10.68 10.68 -11.66
CA LYS A 32 -11.80 9.74 -11.59
C LYS A 32 -11.45 8.45 -12.33
N SER A 33 -11.86 7.33 -11.76
CA SER A 33 -11.74 6.00 -12.37
C SER A 33 -13.06 5.22 -12.23
N LEU A 34 -13.08 3.99 -12.76
CA LEU A 34 -14.20 3.08 -12.57
C LEU A 34 -14.48 2.81 -11.09
N TRP A 35 -13.41 2.75 -10.29
CA TRP A 35 -13.43 2.32 -8.88
C TRP A 35 -13.53 3.47 -7.88
N GLY A 36 -13.51 4.73 -8.33
CA GLY A 36 -13.60 5.90 -7.46
C GLY A 36 -12.77 7.07 -7.95
N TYR A 37 -11.96 7.65 -7.08
CA TYR A 37 -11.07 8.77 -7.34
C TYR A 37 -9.73 8.55 -6.64
N GLY A 38 -8.60 8.89 -7.27
CA GLY A 38 -7.30 8.72 -6.64
C GLY A 38 -6.13 9.11 -7.51
N GLY A 39 -4.96 9.24 -6.88
CA GLY A 39 -3.68 9.51 -7.52
C GLY A 39 -2.54 8.72 -6.85
N ILE A 40 -1.38 8.73 -7.49
CA ILE A 40 -0.17 8.06 -7.01
C ILE A 40 0.96 9.08 -6.95
N ILE A 41 1.60 9.16 -5.81
CA ILE A 41 2.71 10.06 -5.52
C ILE A 41 3.89 9.25 -4.97
N GLN A 42 5.08 9.81 -5.08
CA GLN A 42 6.31 9.22 -4.57
C GLN A 42 6.97 10.21 -3.61
N ALA A 43 7.31 9.72 -2.43
CA ALA A 43 8.04 10.47 -1.42
C ALA A 43 9.50 10.72 -1.86
N PRO A 44 10.18 11.74 -1.30
CA PRO A 44 11.58 12.03 -1.61
C PRO A 44 12.55 10.85 -1.41
N GLU A 45 12.24 9.94 -0.50
CA GLU A 45 13.05 8.73 -0.24
C GLU A 45 12.77 7.56 -1.20
N GLY A 46 11.73 7.66 -2.05
CA GLY A 46 11.37 6.66 -3.06
C GLY A 46 10.10 5.85 -2.78
N THR A 47 9.49 5.92 -1.60
CA THR A 47 8.27 5.18 -1.25
C THR A 47 7.12 5.70 -2.08
N ILE A 48 6.41 4.77 -2.70
CA ILE A 48 5.23 5.06 -3.51
C ILE A 48 4.00 4.99 -2.61
N TRP A 49 3.18 6.03 -2.71
CA TRP A 49 1.91 6.19 -2.02
C TRP A 49 0.77 6.31 -3.03
N LYS A 50 -0.26 5.50 -2.85
CA LYS A 50 -1.55 5.64 -3.51
C LYS A 50 -2.51 6.30 -2.55
N ILE A 51 -3.12 7.41 -2.94
CA ILE A 51 -4.18 8.06 -2.16
C ILE A 51 -5.46 7.97 -2.98
N SER A 52 -6.49 7.36 -2.41
CA SER A 52 -7.70 7.05 -3.16
C SER A 52 -8.94 7.08 -2.28
N THR A 53 -10.11 7.08 -2.92
CA THR A 53 -11.41 6.87 -2.28
C THR A 53 -12.32 6.16 -3.27
N SER A 54 -13.27 5.37 -2.77
CA SER A 54 -14.33 4.78 -3.61
C SER A 54 -15.38 5.82 -4.04
N LYS A 55 -15.39 7.00 -3.39
CA LYS A 55 -16.30 8.10 -3.74
C LYS A 55 -15.88 8.74 -5.06
N LYS A 56 -16.86 9.32 -5.76
CA LYS A 56 -16.65 10.04 -7.04
C LYS A 56 -16.96 11.53 -6.95
N LYS A 57 -17.45 11.99 -5.79
CA LYS A 57 -17.76 13.38 -5.44
C LYS A 57 -17.80 13.49 -3.91
N ASP A 58 -17.70 14.72 -3.41
CA ASP A 58 -17.91 15.00 -2.00
C ASP A 58 -19.41 14.97 -1.67
N THR A 59 -19.77 14.14 -0.70
CA THR A 59 -21.13 14.05 -0.15
C THR A 59 -21.19 14.39 1.34
N ALA A 60 -20.05 14.78 1.91
CA ALA A 60 -19.86 15.18 3.29
C ALA A 60 -18.76 16.26 3.32
N PRO A 61 -18.63 17.02 4.43
CA PRO A 61 -17.53 17.97 4.59
C PRO A 61 -16.17 17.30 4.36
N VAL A 62 -15.25 18.03 3.74
CA VAL A 62 -13.88 17.55 3.55
C VAL A 62 -13.16 17.56 4.89
N THR A 63 -12.93 16.36 5.43
CA THR A 63 -12.05 16.13 6.58
C THR A 63 -10.77 15.43 6.10
N ARG A 64 -9.78 15.29 6.99
CA ARG A 64 -8.58 14.45 6.73
C ARG A 64 -8.72 13.04 7.28
N ASP A 65 -9.96 12.57 7.40
CA ASP A 65 -10.24 11.24 7.90
C ASP A 65 -9.84 10.18 6.88
N ILE A 66 -9.15 9.14 7.37
CA ILE A 66 -8.69 8.01 6.58
C ILE A 66 -9.53 6.81 6.99
N ASP A 67 -10.19 6.19 6.02
CA ASP A 67 -11.00 4.99 6.21
C ASP A 67 -10.13 3.75 6.40
N SER A 68 -9.00 3.66 5.68
CA SER A 68 -8.04 2.56 5.82
C SER A 68 -6.64 2.89 5.33
N LEU A 69 -5.67 2.15 5.87
CA LEU A 69 -4.28 2.15 5.46
C LEU A 69 -3.87 0.73 5.08
N VAL A 70 -3.31 0.55 3.88
CA VAL A 70 -2.89 -0.74 3.35
C VAL A 70 -1.42 -0.68 2.97
N LEU A 71 -0.62 -1.61 3.49
CA LEU A 71 0.72 -1.90 2.99
C LEU A 71 0.62 -2.96 1.90
N LEU A 72 0.81 -2.56 0.64
CA LEU A 72 0.81 -3.45 -0.51
C LEU A 72 2.25 -3.81 -0.91
N LEU A 73 2.62 -5.07 -0.71
CA LEU A 73 3.92 -5.62 -1.12
C LEU A 73 3.87 -6.05 -2.59
N GLY A 74 4.85 -5.59 -3.37
CA GLY A 74 5.09 -6.09 -4.72
C GLY A 74 6.05 -7.28 -4.68
N VAL A 75 5.52 -8.49 -4.84
CA VAL A 75 6.28 -9.75 -4.68
C VAL A 75 6.47 -10.48 -6.01
N GLU A 76 7.55 -11.23 -6.16
CA GLU A 76 7.82 -12.01 -7.39
C GLU A 76 6.79 -13.12 -7.57
N ASP A 77 6.52 -13.89 -6.51
CA ASP A 77 5.55 -14.99 -6.51
C ASP A 77 4.59 -14.88 -5.31
N VAL A 78 3.38 -14.39 -5.59
CA VAL A 78 2.31 -14.25 -4.58
C VAL A 78 1.97 -15.57 -3.91
N LYS A 79 2.04 -16.72 -4.59
CA LYS A 79 1.72 -18.02 -3.96
C LYS A 79 2.81 -18.41 -2.96
N ALA A 80 4.07 -18.26 -3.35
CA ALA A 80 5.20 -18.54 -2.48
C ALA A 80 5.22 -17.59 -1.27
N SER A 81 5.06 -16.27 -1.48
CA SER A 81 5.05 -15.29 -0.41
C SER A 81 3.87 -15.52 0.55
N LYS A 82 2.66 -15.80 0.04
CA LYS A 82 1.53 -16.17 0.89
C LYS A 82 1.87 -17.30 1.85
N ARG A 83 2.40 -18.41 1.31
CA ARG A 83 2.79 -19.56 2.12
C ARG A 83 3.86 -19.17 3.15
N PHE A 84 4.87 -18.41 2.75
CA PHE A 84 5.94 -17.95 3.63
C PHE A 84 5.41 -17.22 4.87
N TYR A 85 4.42 -16.33 4.68
CA TYR A 85 3.80 -15.58 5.75
C TYR A 85 2.79 -16.38 6.57
N THR A 86 2.01 -17.27 5.95
CA THR A 86 1.09 -18.15 6.70
C THR A 86 1.84 -19.17 7.56
N ASP A 87 2.98 -19.69 7.08
CA ASP A 87 3.85 -20.60 7.84
C ASP A 87 4.50 -19.88 9.05
N ARG A 88 4.42 -18.55 9.11
CA ARG A 88 4.87 -17.68 10.22
C ARG A 88 3.73 -17.16 11.10
N GLY A 89 2.52 -17.67 10.90
CA GLY A 89 1.36 -17.36 11.74
C GLY A 89 0.52 -16.18 11.28
N LEU A 90 0.78 -15.57 10.12
CA LEU A 90 -0.16 -14.60 9.57
C LEU A 90 -1.39 -15.32 9.01
N THR A 91 -2.57 -14.85 9.40
CA THR A 91 -3.84 -15.41 8.90
C THR A 91 -4.19 -14.79 7.55
N LEU A 92 -4.46 -15.63 6.55
CA LEU A 92 -4.92 -15.18 5.24
C LEU A 92 -6.38 -14.69 5.33
N GLY A 93 -6.64 -13.50 4.79
CA GLY A 93 -7.99 -12.98 4.58
C GLY A 93 -8.45 -13.26 3.15
N LYS A 94 -8.45 -12.23 2.29
CA LYS A 94 -8.85 -12.37 0.88
C LYS A 94 -7.69 -12.87 0.03
N SER A 95 -7.95 -13.74 -0.94
CA SER A 95 -6.92 -14.20 -1.88
C SER A 95 -7.52 -14.57 -3.23
N PHE A 96 -6.94 -14.04 -4.30
CA PHE A 96 -7.33 -14.32 -5.68
C PHE A 96 -6.19 -15.00 -6.43
N GLY A 97 -5.95 -16.26 -6.09
CA GLY A 97 -4.88 -17.08 -6.70
C GLY A 97 -3.51 -16.44 -6.53
N GLY A 98 -2.75 -16.32 -7.63
CA GLY A 98 -1.45 -15.64 -7.67
C GLY A 98 -1.52 -14.15 -8.02
N LYS A 99 -2.71 -13.54 -8.00
CA LYS A 99 -2.92 -12.14 -8.45
C LYS A 99 -3.09 -11.16 -7.29
N TYR A 100 -3.56 -11.63 -6.15
CA TYR A 100 -3.76 -10.81 -4.95
C TYR A 100 -3.83 -11.67 -3.70
N ALA A 101 -3.33 -11.12 -2.60
CA ALA A 101 -3.54 -11.62 -1.26
C ALA A 101 -3.74 -10.44 -0.29
N GLU A 102 -4.53 -10.66 0.75
CA GLU A 102 -4.73 -9.77 1.89
C GLU A 102 -4.69 -10.64 3.15
N PHE A 103 -4.00 -10.18 4.19
CA PHE A 103 -3.93 -10.86 5.47
C PHE A 103 -4.89 -10.21 6.45
N ALA A 104 -5.44 -11.03 7.35
CA ALA A 104 -6.19 -10.52 8.49
C ALA A 104 -5.22 -9.86 9.47
N THR A 105 -5.48 -8.60 9.79
CA THR A 105 -4.68 -7.78 10.72
C THR A 105 -5.59 -7.16 11.79
N PRO A 106 -6.31 -7.97 12.59
CA PRO A 106 -7.37 -7.46 13.49
C PRO A 106 -6.83 -6.50 14.55
N ASP A 107 -5.58 -6.68 14.96
CA ASP A 107 -4.92 -5.87 16.00
C ASP A 107 -4.04 -4.76 15.41
N SER A 108 -4.17 -4.45 14.12
CA SER A 108 -3.35 -3.46 13.43
C SER A 108 -4.21 -2.49 12.59
N PRO A 109 -3.92 -1.18 12.63
CA PRO A 109 -4.56 -0.21 11.75
C PRO A 109 -4.12 -0.34 10.29
N VAL A 110 -3.10 -1.16 10.02
CA VAL A 110 -2.55 -1.41 8.69
C VAL A 110 -2.95 -2.80 8.21
N THR A 111 -3.64 -2.85 7.08
CA THR A 111 -3.87 -4.09 6.34
C THR A 111 -2.62 -4.46 5.53
N LEU A 112 -2.18 -5.72 5.60
CA LEU A 112 -1.12 -6.23 4.74
C LEU A 112 -1.72 -6.89 3.49
N ALA A 113 -1.26 -6.47 2.31
CA ALA A 113 -1.68 -7.02 1.03
C ALA A 113 -0.51 -7.30 0.10
N MET A 114 -0.74 -8.09 -0.95
CA MET A 114 0.28 -8.48 -1.93
C MET A 114 -0.23 -8.43 -3.36
N TYR A 115 0.62 -7.94 -4.25
CA TYR A 115 0.47 -8.02 -5.71
C TYR A 115 1.72 -8.60 -6.35
N PRO A 116 1.61 -9.20 -7.55
CA PRO A 116 2.78 -9.42 -8.39
C PRO A 116 3.53 -8.10 -8.60
N ARG A 117 4.85 -8.10 -8.42
CA ARG A 117 5.70 -6.91 -8.54
C ARG A 117 5.43 -6.14 -9.84
N LYS A 118 5.31 -6.85 -10.96
CA LYS A 118 4.98 -6.28 -12.27
C LYS A 118 3.64 -5.56 -12.30
N ALA A 119 2.63 -6.07 -11.59
CA ALA A 119 1.31 -5.45 -11.52
C ALA A 119 1.33 -4.19 -10.65
N ALA A 120 2.00 -4.24 -9.49
CA ALA A 120 2.17 -3.08 -8.62
C ALA A 120 2.96 -1.95 -9.32
N ALA A 121 4.05 -2.30 -10.01
CA ALA A 121 4.85 -1.34 -10.77
C ALA A 121 4.07 -0.71 -11.94
N LYS A 122 3.31 -1.54 -12.68
CA LYS A 122 2.41 -1.05 -13.74
C LYS A 122 1.36 -0.09 -13.20
N GLU A 123 0.74 -0.42 -12.06
CA GLU A 123 -0.23 0.48 -11.43
C GLU A 123 0.41 1.81 -11.06
N ALA A 124 1.59 1.79 -10.44
CA ALA A 124 2.32 2.98 -10.05
C ALA A 124 2.94 3.78 -11.21
N GLY A 125 3.02 3.21 -12.42
CA GLY A 125 3.67 3.84 -13.57
C GLY A 125 5.21 3.86 -13.47
N VAL A 126 5.80 2.90 -12.75
CA VAL A 126 7.26 2.80 -12.56
C VAL A 126 7.82 1.51 -13.17
N SER A 127 9.15 1.43 -13.29
CA SER A 127 9.83 0.20 -13.72
C SER A 127 9.62 -0.93 -12.69
N PRO A 128 9.32 -2.17 -13.13
CA PRO A 128 9.22 -3.32 -12.23
C PRO A 128 10.57 -3.79 -11.69
N GLU A 129 11.69 -3.33 -12.24
CA GLU A 129 13.04 -3.67 -11.79
C GLU A 129 13.41 -2.94 -10.48
N GLY A 130 12.70 -1.86 -10.14
CA GLY A 130 12.97 -1.05 -8.96
C GLY A 130 14.34 -0.36 -9.00
N THR A 131 14.68 0.36 -7.93
CA THR A 131 15.96 1.07 -7.79
C THR A 131 16.82 0.56 -6.65
N GLY A 132 16.40 -0.51 -5.95
CA GLY A 132 17.12 -1.09 -4.81
C GLY A 132 16.25 -1.25 -3.56
N SER A 133 16.89 -1.17 -2.39
CA SER A 133 16.36 -1.46 -1.05
C SER A 133 14.98 -0.87 -0.78
N HIS A 134 14.16 -1.61 -0.02
CA HIS A 134 12.87 -1.09 0.47
C HIS A 134 13.11 -0.13 1.64
N PRO A 135 12.71 1.15 1.56
CA PRO A 135 12.94 2.14 2.63
C PRO A 135 11.96 1.99 3.81
N ILE A 136 11.42 0.78 4.01
CA ILE A 136 10.44 0.47 5.06
C ILE A 136 10.89 -0.74 5.87
N ILE A 137 10.61 -0.68 7.17
CA ILE A 137 10.71 -1.83 8.08
C ILE A 137 9.30 -2.14 8.55
N ILE A 138 8.91 -3.41 8.47
CA ILE A 138 7.58 -3.87 8.85
C ILE A 138 7.63 -4.39 10.29
N GLY A 139 6.93 -3.69 11.19
CA GLY A 139 6.78 -4.13 12.57
C GLY A 139 5.67 -5.16 12.72
N GLY A 140 5.91 -6.22 13.49
CA GLY A 140 4.88 -7.21 13.80
C GLY A 140 5.29 -8.21 14.87
N THR A 141 4.39 -9.16 15.16
CA THR A 141 4.58 -10.23 16.16
C THR A 141 5.21 -11.50 15.59
N THR A 142 5.57 -11.49 14.30
CA THR A 142 6.01 -12.66 13.52
C THR A 142 7.54 -12.85 13.56
N GLY A 143 8.20 -12.12 14.45
CA GLY A 143 9.65 -12.13 14.64
C GLY A 143 10.41 -11.21 13.68
N THR A 144 11.74 -11.29 13.73
CA THR A 144 12.64 -10.52 12.88
C THR A 144 13.15 -11.39 11.73
N PHE A 145 12.93 -10.97 10.49
CA PHE A 145 13.38 -11.70 9.29
C PHE A 145 13.41 -10.79 8.06
N THR A 146 13.99 -11.29 6.98
CA THR A 146 13.85 -10.70 5.62
C THR A 146 13.09 -11.70 4.77
N ASP A 147 12.04 -11.24 4.06
CA ASP A 147 11.30 -12.12 3.15
C ASP A 147 12.03 -12.36 1.83
N ALA A 148 11.50 -13.24 0.99
CA ALA A 148 12.12 -13.59 -0.30
C ALA A 148 12.21 -12.41 -1.28
N ASP A 149 11.45 -11.34 -1.06
CA ASP A 149 11.39 -10.14 -1.87
C ASP A 149 12.19 -8.97 -1.26
N GLY A 150 12.90 -9.22 -0.15
CA GLY A 150 13.79 -8.28 0.52
C GLY A 150 13.12 -7.38 1.56
N PHE A 151 11.83 -7.56 1.87
CA PHE A 151 11.16 -6.77 2.91
C PHE A 151 11.65 -7.17 4.29
N ILE A 152 12.07 -6.19 5.08
CA ILE A 152 12.61 -6.39 6.42
C ILE A 152 11.45 -6.33 7.43
N TRP A 153 11.34 -7.37 8.24
CA TRP A 153 10.45 -7.45 9.39
C TRP A 153 11.24 -7.34 10.69
N GLN A 154 10.69 -6.61 11.64
CA GLN A 154 11.21 -6.52 13.00
C GLN A 154 10.13 -6.87 14.01
N SER A 155 10.52 -7.60 15.04
CA SER A 155 9.65 -7.85 16.18
C SER A 155 9.35 -6.53 16.88
N THR A 156 8.08 -6.21 17.04
CA THR A 156 7.64 -5.10 17.91
C THR A 156 7.13 -5.67 19.22
N THR A 157 7.65 -5.20 20.35
CA THR A 157 6.98 -5.38 21.65
C THR A 157 5.73 -4.52 21.67
N ALA A 158 4.60 -5.15 22.00
CA ALA A 158 3.34 -4.45 22.27
C ALA A 158 3.46 -3.58 23.53
#